data_AF-A0A1G8NE66-F1
#
_entry.id   AF-A0A1G8NE66-F1
#
_cell.length_a   1.000
_cell.length_b   1.000
_cell.length_c   1.000
_cell.angle_alpha   90.00
_cell.angle_beta   90.00
_cell.angle_gamma   90.00
#
_symmetry.space_group_name_H-M   'P 1'
#
loop_
_entity.id
_entity.type
_entity.pdbx_description
1 polymer ?
#
loop_
_entity_poly.entity_id
_entity_poly.type
_entity_poly.pdbx_seq_one_letter_code
_entity_poly.pdbx_strand_id
1 'polypeptide(L)'
;MNEHLSMGLDGHAVAHYFEDCKLRAYPDPGSPLFAALRTAGIDPYSLTSVPSAFAHLSGKPWTIGRGDTGPGVVVGLIIGAAEADRRYARRMSSEFEPAVRRAVDVPLVQRQFDALVSIFYNGGVEALSTSTLVRMLNRGDRTGAAAQFPRWNKSGGKVMKGLQRRREAERLLFLGSDPKPAIAAALAKFP
;
A
#
# COMPACT_ATOMS: atom_id res chain seq x y z
N MET A 1 4.13 19.07 14.32
CA MET A 1 5.16 18.15 14.88
C MET A 1 5.40 17.12 13.77
N ASN A 2 6.64 16.79 13.39
CA ASN A 2 6.94 15.92 12.21
C ASN A 2 6.90 16.57 10.81
N GLU A 3 6.82 17.90 10.68
CA GLU A 3 6.79 18.60 9.36
C GLU A 3 8.05 18.40 8.52
N HIS A 4 9.19 18.11 9.16
CA HIS A 4 10.46 17.87 8.49
C HIS A 4 10.59 16.45 7.90
N LEU A 5 9.64 15.54 8.20
CA LEU A 5 9.68 14.16 7.73
C LEU A 5 8.87 14.03 6.45
N SER A 6 9.46 13.41 5.43
CA SER A 6 8.83 12.93 4.20
C SER A 6 9.20 11.46 3.99
N MET A 7 8.53 10.75 3.08
CA MET A 7 8.87 9.36 2.79
C MET A 7 10.35 9.26 2.35
N GLY A 8 11.13 8.50 3.10
CA GLY A 8 12.58 8.33 2.88
C GLY A 8 12.93 7.14 1.99
N LEU A 9 14.22 6.99 1.69
CA LEU A 9 14.75 5.88 0.89
C LEU A 9 14.44 4.51 1.52
N ASP A 10 14.52 4.40 2.85
CA ASP A 10 14.24 3.15 3.56
C ASP A 10 12.75 2.78 3.45
N GLY A 11 11.86 3.76 3.60
CA GLY A 11 10.43 3.60 3.33
C GLY A 11 10.15 3.15 1.90
N HIS A 12 10.74 3.83 0.91
CA HIS A 12 10.59 3.45 -0.50
C HIS A 12 11.11 2.04 -0.76
N ALA A 13 12.22 1.63 -0.16
CA ALA A 13 12.78 0.30 -0.33
C ALA A 13 11.82 -0.79 0.16
N VAL A 14 11.21 -0.62 1.34
CA VAL A 14 10.20 -1.56 1.84
C VAL A 14 8.92 -1.51 0.99
N ALA A 15 8.38 -0.33 0.72
CA ALA A 15 7.13 -0.18 -0.03
C ALA A 15 7.26 -0.79 -1.44
N HIS A 16 8.31 -0.42 -2.19
CA HIS A 16 8.50 -0.88 -3.57
C HIS A 16 8.87 -2.36 -3.66
N TYR A 17 9.43 -2.98 -2.61
CA TYR A 17 9.69 -4.41 -2.62
C TYR A 17 8.39 -5.22 -2.63
N PHE A 18 7.35 -4.75 -1.93
CA PHE A 18 6.07 -5.45 -1.83
C PHE A 18 4.98 -4.93 -2.78
N GLU A 19 5.28 -3.89 -3.56
CA GLU A 19 4.37 -3.33 -4.59
C GLU A 19 4.84 -3.73 -5.98
N ASP A 20 4.08 -4.58 -6.65
CA ASP A 20 4.26 -4.84 -8.08
C ASP A 20 3.91 -3.58 -8.88
N CYS A 21 4.83 -3.11 -9.73
CA CYS A 21 4.53 -2.02 -10.65
C CYS A 21 3.81 -2.55 -11.90
N LYS A 22 2.53 -2.22 -12.07
CA LYS A 22 1.73 -2.58 -13.25
C LYS A 22 1.59 -1.37 -14.19
N LEU A 23 2.30 -1.42 -15.31
CA LEU A 23 2.31 -0.32 -16.30
C LEU A 23 1.03 -0.20 -17.13
N ARG A 24 0.08 -1.11 -16.94
CA ARG A 24 -1.24 -1.13 -17.59
C ARG A 24 -2.31 -1.10 -16.51
N ALA A 25 -3.34 -0.28 -16.70
CA ALA A 25 -4.47 -0.23 -15.79
C ALA A 25 -5.23 -1.55 -15.78
N TYR A 26 -5.57 -2.03 -14.58
CA TYR A 26 -6.31 -3.26 -14.36
C TYR A 26 -7.49 -3.02 -13.41
N PRO A 27 -8.57 -3.82 -13.51
CA PRO A 27 -9.72 -3.67 -12.63
C PRO A 27 -9.38 -4.13 -11.21
N ASP A 28 -10.05 -3.61 -10.20
CA ASP A 28 -9.83 -4.02 -8.80
C ASP A 28 -9.93 -5.55 -8.65
N PRO A 29 -8.96 -6.24 -8.02
CA PRO A 29 -8.98 -7.70 -7.86
C PRO A 29 -10.19 -8.24 -7.08
N GLY A 30 -10.85 -7.42 -6.27
CA GLY A 30 -12.10 -7.74 -5.58
C GLY A 30 -13.36 -7.40 -6.38
N SER A 31 -13.25 -6.82 -7.58
CA SER A 31 -14.38 -6.40 -8.40
C SER A 31 -15.09 -7.56 -9.12
N PRO A 32 -16.41 -7.44 -9.40
CA PRO A 32 -17.14 -8.41 -10.21
C PRO A 32 -16.54 -8.63 -11.60
N LEU A 33 -16.04 -7.57 -12.24
CA LEU A 33 -15.39 -7.68 -13.56
C LEU A 33 -14.13 -8.53 -13.48
N PHE A 34 -13.26 -8.31 -12.49
CA PHE A 34 -12.03 -9.09 -12.34
C PHE A 34 -12.34 -10.58 -12.15
N ALA A 35 -13.31 -10.90 -11.30
CA ALA A 35 -13.74 -12.29 -11.08
C ALA A 35 -14.26 -12.95 -12.37
N ALA A 36 -15.15 -12.28 -13.11
CA ALA A 36 -15.72 -12.82 -14.34
C ALA A 36 -14.67 -13.06 -15.43
N LEU A 37 -13.73 -12.13 -15.60
CA LEU A 37 -12.62 -12.29 -16.55
C LEU A 37 -11.75 -13.50 -16.21
N ARG A 38 -11.41 -13.68 -14.93
CA ARG A 38 -10.63 -14.84 -14.47
C ARG A 38 -11.37 -16.16 -14.73
N THR A 39 -12.67 -16.22 -14.46
CA THR A 39 -13.50 -17.40 -14.74
C THR A 39 -13.55 -17.70 -16.25
N ALA A 40 -13.56 -16.68 -17.10
CA ALA A 40 -13.52 -16.80 -18.55
C ALA A 40 -12.12 -17.09 -19.13
N GLY A 41 -11.09 -17.25 -18.30
CA GLY A 41 -9.71 -17.47 -18.76
C GLY A 41 -9.03 -16.24 -19.36
N ILE A 42 -9.61 -15.05 -19.18
CA ILE A 42 -9.06 -13.78 -19.65
C ILE A 42 -8.21 -13.17 -18.53
N ASP A 43 -6.97 -12.80 -18.85
CA ASP A 43 -6.09 -12.15 -17.89
C ASP A 43 -6.50 -10.68 -17.65
N PRO A 44 -6.99 -10.31 -16.46
CA PRO A 44 -7.43 -8.93 -16.18
C PRO A 44 -6.29 -7.91 -16.20
N TYR A 45 -5.04 -8.37 -16.00
CA TYR A 45 -3.85 -7.50 -16.00
C TYR A 45 -3.38 -7.12 -17.41
N SER A 46 -3.91 -7.78 -18.44
CA SER A 46 -3.53 -7.57 -19.84
C SER A 46 -4.60 -6.82 -20.65
N LEU A 47 -5.65 -6.30 -20.01
CA LEU A 47 -6.77 -5.66 -20.71
C LEU A 47 -6.39 -4.36 -21.44
N THR A 48 -6.78 -4.27 -22.70
CA THR A 48 -6.80 -3.02 -23.48
C THR A 48 -8.18 -2.37 -23.48
N SER A 49 -9.24 -3.18 -23.34
CA SER A 49 -10.64 -2.77 -23.26
C SER A 49 -11.45 -3.82 -22.49
N VAL A 50 -12.64 -3.45 -22.00
CA VAL A 50 -13.57 -4.41 -21.39
C VAL A 50 -14.34 -5.12 -22.52
N PRO A 51 -14.29 -6.46 -22.64
CA PRO A 51 -15.07 -7.17 -23.65
C PRO A 51 -16.56 -6.91 -23.47
N SER A 52 -17.31 -6.78 -24.58
CA SER A 52 -18.74 -6.41 -24.56
C SER A 52 -19.60 -7.34 -23.68
N ALA A 53 -19.26 -8.63 -23.65
CA ALA A 53 -19.90 -9.62 -22.78
C ALA A 53 -19.86 -9.26 -21.27
N PHE A 54 -18.87 -8.45 -20.85
CA PHE A 54 -18.67 -8.04 -19.46
C PHE A 54 -18.92 -6.55 -19.22
N ALA A 55 -19.43 -5.80 -20.21
CA ALA A 55 -19.60 -4.34 -20.11
C ALA A 55 -20.54 -3.89 -18.98
N HIS A 56 -21.41 -4.79 -18.51
CA HIS A 56 -22.33 -4.56 -17.40
C HIS A 56 -21.68 -4.72 -16.00
N LEU A 57 -20.43 -5.22 -15.92
CA LEU A 57 -19.73 -5.45 -14.66
C LEU A 57 -18.80 -4.29 -14.32
N SER A 58 -18.80 -3.89 -13.04
CA SER A 58 -17.86 -2.89 -12.53
C SER A 58 -16.47 -3.49 -12.33
N GLY A 59 -15.44 -2.78 -12.80
CA GLY A 59 -14.03 -3.02 -12.48
C GLY A 59 -13.41 -2.00 -11.54
N LYS A 60 -14.22 -1.10 -10.95
CA LYS A 60 -13.73 0.01 -10.14
C LYS A 60 -13.31 -0.44 -8.72
N PRO A 61 -12.38 0.30 -8.08
CA PRO A 61 -11.51 1.30 -8.71
C PRO A 61 -10.53 0.65 -9.70
N TRP A 62 -10.20 1.35 -10.78
CA TRP A 62 -9.11 0.91 -11.66
C TRP A 62 -7.77 1.26 -11.02
N THR A 63 -6.78 0.40 -11.17
CA THR A 63 -5.47 0.54 -10.54
C THR A 63 -4.35 0.51 -11.57
N ILE A 64 -3.32 1.35 -11.43
CA ILE A 64 -2.13 1.38 -12.31
C ILE A 64 -0.87 1.75 -11.52
N GLY A 65 0.31 1.53 -12.11
CA GLY A 65 1.60 1.85 -11.53
C GLY A 65 1.83 1.06 -10.25
N ARG A 66 2.17 1.74 -9.16
CA ARG A 66 2.42 1.15 -7.84
C ARG A 66 1.19 1.14 -6.93
N GLY A 67 -0.01 0.96 -7.48
CA GLY A 67 -1.26 1.02 -6.70
C GLY A 67 -2.01 2.35 -6.80
N ASP A 68 -1.81 3.12 -7.87
CA ASP A 68 -2.53 4.37 -8.11
C ASP A 68 -3.97 4.10 -8.59
N THR A 69 -4.95 4.62 -7.84
CA THR A 69 -6.39 4.57 -8.12
C THR A 69 -6.99 5.96 -8.38
N GLY A 70 -6.14 6.97 -8.59
CA GLY A 70 -6.53 8.36 -8.73
C GLY A 70 -7.31 8.67 -10.02
N PRO A 71 -7.74 9.93 -10.18
CA PRO A 71 -8.47 10.37 -11.36
C PRO A 71 -7.73 10.05 -12.67
N GLY A 72 -8.49 9.63 -13.68
CA GLY A 72 -7.95 9.30 -15.00
C GLY A 72 -7.32 7.91 -15.12
N VAL A 73 -7.27 7.12 -14.04
CA VAL A 73 -6.95 5.69 -14.16
C VAL A 73 -8.19 4.97 -14.71
N VAL A 74 -8.10 4.55 -15.97
CA VAL A 74 -9.20 3.93 -16.72
C VAL A 74 -8.67 2.75 -17.54
N VAL A 75 -9.57 1.87 -17.98
CA VAL A 75 -9.22 0.73 -18.84
C VAL A 75 -8.41 1.18 -20.06
N GLY A 76 -7.40 0.39 -20.43
CA GLY A 76 -6.56 0.66 -21.60
C GLY A 76 -5.44 1.69 -21.37
N LEU A 77 -5.43 2.41 -20.23
CA LEU A 77 -4.32 3.29 -19.88
C LEU A 77 -3.02 2.49 -19.72
N ILE A 78 -1.96 2.98 -20.36
CA ILE A 78 -0.60 2.46 -20.26
C ILE A 78 0.32 3.62 -19.89
N ILE A 79 1.23 3.40 -18.95
CA ILE A 79 2.22 4.39 -18.51
C ILE A 79 3.63 3.81 -18.54
N GLY A 80 4.65 4.67 -18.66
CA GLY A 80 6.03 4.27 -18.44
C GLY A 80 6.40 4.21 -16.96
N ALA A 81 7.52 3.56 -16.63
CA ALA A 81 8.02 3.46 -15.25
C ALA A 81 8.20 4.84 -14.58
N ALA A 82 8.75 5.81 -15.30
CA ALA A 82 8.91 7.17 -14.79
C ALA A 82 7.57 7.84 -14.42
N GLU A 83 6.51 7.58 -15.20
CA GLU A 83 5.18 8.10 -14.90
C GLU A 83 4.55 7.37 -13.70
N ALA A 84 4.78 6.07 -13.56
CA ALA A 84 4.37 5.31 -12.38
C ALA A 84 5.02 5.86 -11.10
N ASP A 85 6.31 6.16 -11.14
CA ASP A 85 7.04 6.73 -10.01
C ASP A 85 6.58 8.17 -9.70
N ARG A 86 6.32 9.00 -10.73
CA ARG A 86 5.76 10.35 -10.55
C ARG A 86 4.38 10.32 -9.90
N ARG A 87 3.51 9.40 -10.33
CA ARG A 87 2.18 9.19 -9.74
C ARG A 87 2.28 8.77 -8.28
N TYR A 88 3.11 7.79 -7.98
CA TYR A 88 3.38 7.35 -6.62
C TYR A 88 3.87 8.51 -5.73
N ALA A 89 4.89 9.25 -6.16
CA ALA A 89 5.47 10.37 -5.41
C ALA A 89 4.44 11.47 -5.15
N ARG A 90 3.58 11.78 -6.13
CA ARG A 90 2.48 12.74 -5.97
C ARG A 90 1.51 12.31 -4.88
N ARG A 91 1.12 11.03 -4.85
CA ARG A 91 0.22 10.50 -3.82
C ARG A 91 0.86 10.54 -2.44
N MET A 92 2.14 10.17 -2.32
CA MET A 92 2.88 10.30 -1.05
C MET A 92 2.76 11.72 -0.50
N SER A 93 3.13 12.73 -1.29
CA SER A 93 3.22 14.11 -0.82
C SER A 93 1.86 14.80 -0.62
N SER A 94 0.84 14.43 -1.39
CA SER A 94 -0.48 15.08 -1.33
C SER A 94 -1.50 14.38 -0.42
N GLU A 95 -1.40 13.06 -0.25
CA GLU A 95 -2.41 12.26 0.46
C GLU A 95 -1.86 11.65 1.75
N PHE A 96 -0.77 10.88 1.65
CA PHE A 96 -0.36 9.96 2.74
C PHE A 96 0.54 10.62 3.77
N GLU A 97 1.58 11.35 3.35
CA GLU A 97 2.47 12.05 4.28
C GLU A 97 1.71 13.09 5.12
N PRO A 98 0.87 13.98 4.54
CA PRO A 98 0.11 14.93 5.33
C PRO A 98 -0.88 14.25 6.28
N ALA A 99 -1.44 13.11 5.89
CA ALA A 99 -2.34 12.37 6.75
C ALA A 99 -1.65 11.76 7.96
N VAL A 100 -0.44 11.19 7.79
CA VAL A 100 0.37 10.72 8.93
C VAL A 100 0.72 11.89 9.85
N ARG A 101 1.17 13.03 9.31
CA ARG A 101 1.49 14.22 10.12
C ARG A 101 0.29 14.72 10.93
N ARG A 102 -0.92 14.69 10.36
CA ARG A 102 -2.16 15.09 11.07
C ARG A 102 -2.61 14.07 12.11
N ALA A 103 -2.34 12.79 11.90
CA ALA A 103 -2.84 11.72 12.76
C ALA A 103 -1.92 11.42 13.96
N VAL A 104 -0.64 11.79 13.88
CA VAL A 104 0.36 11.44 14.90
C VAL A 104 0.78 12.65 15.71
N ASP A 105 0.47 12.62 17.02
CA ASP A 105 0.66 13.74 17.94
C ASP A 105 2.01 13.73 18.65
N VAL A 106 2.82 12.69 18.45
CA VAL A 106 4.13 12.50 19.10
C VAL A 106 5.28 12.65 18.09
N PRO A 107 6.50 13.00 18.54
CA PRO A 107 7.67 13.03 17.68
C PRO A 107 7.98 11.64 17.11
N LEU A 108 8.23 11.60 15.80
CA LEU A 108 8.67 10.41 15.08
C LEU A 108 10.13 10.54 14.67
N VAL A 109 10.80 9.40 14.57
CA VAL A 109 12.04 9.27 13.79
C VAL A 109 11.70 8.86 12.36
N GLN A 110 12.62 9.10 11.42
CA GLN A 110 12.42 8.89 9.99
C GLN A 110 11.79 7.52 9.65
N ARG A 111 12.33 6.42 10.18
CA ARG A 111 11.83 5.07 9.88
C ARG A 111 10.45 4.77 10.45
N GLN A 112 10.06 5.43 11.55
CA GLN A 112 8.70 5.31 12.06
C GLN A 112 7.70 6.00 11.13
N PHE A 113 8.05 7.18 10.64
CA PHE A 113 7.26 7.89 9.64
C PHE A 113 7.15 7.08 8.33
N ASP A 114 8.28 6.58 7.83
CA ASP A 114 8.34 5.74 6.63
C ASP A 114 7.44 4.50 6.73
N ALA A 115 7.53 3.77 7.85
CA ALA A 115 6.72 2.58 8.07
C ALA A 115 5.22 2.90 8.15
N LEU A 116 4.84 4.02 8.77
CA LEU A 116 3.45 4.50 8.83
C LEU A 116 2.94 4.89 7.44
N VAL A 117 3.71 5.66 6.67
CA VAL A 117 3.32 6.01 5.30
C VAL A 117 3.17 4.73 4.45
N SER A 118 4.10 3.78 4.56
CA SER A 118 4.04 2.50 3.82
C SER A 118 2.81 1.65 4.16
N ILE A 119 2.47 1.50 5.45
CA ILE A 119 1.32 0.68 5.86
C ILE A 119 0.00 1.31 5.44
N PHE A 120 -0.14 2.63 5.60
CA PHE A 120 -1.37 3.32 5.26
C PHE A 120 -1.49 3.64 3.78
N TYR A 121 -0.41 3.62 3.00
CA TYR A 121 -0.49 3.54 1.54
C TYR A 121 -1.29 2.32 1.09
N ASN A 122 -1.04 1.17 1.70
CA ASN A 122 -1.76 -0.07 1.39
C ASN A 122 -3.10 -0.18 2.13
N GLY A 123 -3.19 0.31 3.36
CA GLY A 123 -4.36 0.22 4.23
C GLY A 123 -5.40 1.33 4.03
N GLY A 124 -5.06 2.38 3.27
CA GLY A 124 -5.89 3.57 3.07
C GLY A 124 -5.73 4.64 4.15
N VAL A 125 -5.83 5.91 3.74
CA VAL A 125 -5.69 7.08 4.63
C VAL A 125 -6.77 7.13 5.71
N GLU A 126 -8.00 6.73 5.38
CA GLU A 126 -9.14 6.78 6.31
C GLU A 126 -8.91 5.96 7.58
N ALA A 127 -8.10 4.91 7.47
CA ALA A 127 -7.81 4.00 8.57
C ALA A 127 -6.80 4.56 9.58
N LEU A 128 -6.06 5.64 9.26
CA LEU A 128 -5.06 6.26 10.13
C LEU A 128 -5.65 6.68 11.48
N SER A 129 -6.62 7.60 11.44
CA SER A 129 -7.15 8.30 12.61
C SER A 129 -7.89 7.39 13.60
N THR A 130 -8.45 6.28 13.09
CA THR A 130 -9.23 5.34 13.90
C THR A 130 -8.41 4.12 14.33
N SER A 131 -7.21 3.93 13.78
CA SER A 131 -6.40 2.74 14.05
C SER A 131 -5.95 2.65 15.51
N THR A 132 -6.00 1.44 16.06
CA THR A 132 -5.37 1.15 17.36
C THR A 132 -3.87 1.38 17.33
N LEU A 133 -3.23 1.21 16.16
CA LEU A 133 -1.81 1.50 15.94
C LEU A 133 -1.49 2.95 16.28
N VAL A 134 -2.15 3.91 15.63
CA VAL A 134 -1.92 5.35 15.86
C VAL A 134 -2.34 5.75 17.27
N ARG A 135 -3.44 5.20 17.79
CA ARG A 135 -3.90 5.46 19.16
C ARG A 135 -2.87 5.05 20.22
N MET A 136 -2.22 3.89 20.06
CA MET A 136 -1.15 3.45 20.96
C MET A 136 0.09 4.34 20.81
N LEU A 137 0.45 4.68 19.57
CA LEU A 137 1.58 5.55 19.29
C LEU A 137 1.43 6.94 19.92
N ASN A 138 0.26 7.57 19.81
CA ASN A 138 0.00 8.90 20.39
C ASN A 138 -0.03 8.88 21.93
N ARG A 139 -0.22 7.70 22.55
CA ARG A 139 -0.05 7.50 24.00
C ARG A 139 1.41 7.27 24.41
N GLY A 140 2.35 7.31 23.46
CA GLY A 140 3.76 7.01 23.67
C GLY A 140 4.12 5.52 23.65
N ASP A 141 3.14 4.63 23.47
CA ASP A 141 3.34 3.18 23.45
C ASP A 141 3.81 2.71 22.07
N ARG A 142 5.10 2.91 21.80
CA ARG A 142 5.74 2.50 20.53
C ARG A 142 5.78 0.98 20.37
N THR A 143 5.95 0.24 21.46
CA THR A 143 5.98 -1.23 21.44
C THR A 143 4.60 -1.79 21.09
N GLY A 144 3.55 -1.28 21.72
CA GLY A 144 2.17 -1.63 21.42
C GLY A 144 1.77 -1.24 20.00
N ALA A 145 2.17 -0.05 19.53
CA ALA A 145 1.98 0.36 18.15
C ALA A 145 2.65 -0.62 17.16
N ALA A 146 3.90 -1.00 17.40
CA ALA A 146 4.60 -1.99 16.59
C ALA A 146 3.87 -3.35 16.57
N ALA A 147 3.29 -3.77 17.71
CA ALA A 147 2.50 -5.00 17.79
C ALA A 147 1.18 -4.96 17.00
N GLN A 148 0.72 -3.77 16.55
CA GLN A 148 -0.47 -3.65 15.71
C GLN A 148 -0.21 -3.93 14.23
N PHE A 149 1.01 -3.80 13.71
CA PHE A 149 1.31 -4.01 12.28
C PHE A 149 0.80 -5.37 11.75
N PRO A 150 1.03 -6.52 12.43
CA PRO A 150 0.59 -7.83 11.94
C PRO A 150 -0.94 -8.00 11.81
N ARG A 151 -1.74 -7.10 12.40
CA ARG A 151 -3.21 -7.12 12.31
C ARG A 151 -3.72 -6.70 10.93
N TRP A 152 -2.90 -6.03 10.12
CA TRP A 152 -3.23 -5.50 8.79
C TRP A 152 -2.86 -6.50 7.68
N ASN A 153 -3.28 -7.75 7.86
CA ASN A 153 -2.88 -8.86 7.00
C ASN A 153 -4.03 -9.52 6.23
N LYS A 154 -5.21 -8.89 6.20
CA LYS A 154 -6.41 -9.46 5.56
C LYS A 154 -6.83 -8.68 4.33
N SER A 155 -7.34 -9.39 3.32
CA SER A 155 -8.08 -8.83 2.18
C SER A 155 -9.28 -9.72 1.88
N GLY A 156 -10.45 -9.14 1.62
CA GLY A 156 -11.70 -9.90 1.44
C GLY A 156 -12.03 -10.84 2.60
N GLY A 157 -11.67 -10.46 3.83
CA GLY A 157 -11.84 -11.27 5.05
C GLY A 157 -10.82 -12.40 5.24
N LYS A 158 -9.96 -12.67 4.26
CA LYS A 158 -8.96 -13.76 4.30
C LYS A 158 -7.58 -13.23 4.63
N VAL A 159 -6.81 -13.99 5.41
CA VAL A 159 -5.40 -13.68 5.68
C VAL A 159 -4.58 -13.89 4.41
N MET A 160 -3.77 -12.90 4.06
CA MET A 160 -2.94 -12.91 2.87
C MET A 160 -1.47 -13.02 3.26
N LYS A 161 -0.79 -14.06 2.77
CA LYS A 161 0.64 -14.31 3.01
C LYS A 161 1.54 -13.13 2.60
N GLY A 162 1.23 -12.51 1.46
CA GLY A 162 1.94 -11.32 0.99
C GLY A 162 1.82 -10.15 1.97
N LEU A 163 0.63 -9.95 2.56
CA LEU A 163 0.44 -8.91 3.57
C LEU A 163 1.17 -9.25 4.88
N GLN A 164 1.18 -10.52 5.32
CA GLN A 164 1.96 -10.91 6.51
C GLN A 164 3.44 -10.53 6.40
N ARG A 165 4.06 -10.83 5.24
CA ARG A 165 5.45 -10.44 4.95
C ARG A 165 5.61 -8.93 4.97
N ARG A 166 4.77 -8.21 4.26
CA ARG A 166 4.85 -6.74 4.21
C ARG A 166 4.73 -6.09 5.59
N ARG A 167 3.74 -6.52 6.39
CA ARG A 167 3.53 -5.96 7.73
C ARG A 167 4.68 -6.27 8.68
N GLU A 168 5.31 -7.44 8.56
CA GLU A 168 6.50 -7.72 9.35
C GLU A 168 7.68 -6.84 8.95
N ALA A 169 7.92 -6.63 7.65
CA ALA A 169 9.01 -5.77 7.18
C ALA A 169 8.81 -4.31 7.63
N GLU A 170 7.59 -3.78 7.50
CA GLU A 170 7.27 -2.43 7.98
C GLU A 170 7.34 -2.31 9.50
N ARG A 171 6.93 -3.35 10.25
CA ARG A 171 7.09 -3.39 11.70
C ARG A 171 8.56 -3.32 12.10
N LEU A 172 9.42 -4.08 11.43
CA LEU A 172 10.86 -4.07 11.68
C LEU A 172 11.49 -2.72 11.31
N LEU A 173 11.07 -2.13 10.18
CA LEU A 173 11.46 -0.76 9.81
C LEU A 173 11.05 0.25 10.89
N PHE A 174 9.80 0.18 11.38
CA PHE A 174 9.28 1.03 12.46
C PHE A 174 10.10 0.89 13.75
N LEU A 175 10.60 -0.31 14.04
CA LEU A 175 11.48 -0.61 15.17
C LEU A 175 12.95 -0.25 14.93
N GLY A 176 13.28 0.32 13.76
CA GLY A 176 14.59 0.88 13.44
C GLY A 176 15.50 0.00 12.60
N SER A 177 15.04 -1.20 12.17
CA SER A 177 15.82 -2.05 11.26
C SER A 177 16.03 -1.40 9.90
N ASP A 178 17.19 -1.64 9.29
CA ASP A 178 17.43 -1.30 7.89
C ASP A 178 16.48 -2.10 6.97
N PRO A 179 16.11 -1.55 5.80
CA PRO A 179 15.08 -2.12 4.93
C PRO A 179 15.45 -3.52 4.42
N LYS A 180 16.72 -3.75 4.03
CA LYS A 180 17.17 -5.04 3.50
C LYS A 180 17.04 -6.17 4.54
N PRO A 181 17.60 -6.06 5.76
CA PRO A 181 17.36 -7.02 6.83
C PRO A 181 15.88 -7.19 7.20
N ALA A 182 15.11 -6.10 7.25
CA ALA A 182 13.69 -6.14 7.58
C ALA A 182 12.89 -7.00 6.57
N ILE A 183 13.14 -6.79 5.27
CA ILE A 183 12.54 -7.59 4.19
C ILE A 183 12.96 -9.06 4.32
N ALA A 184 14.26 -9.34 4.46
CA ALA A 184 14.77 -10.71 4.55
C ALA A 184 14.15 -11.48 5.73
N ALA A 185 14.11 -10.86 6.92
CA ALA A 185 13.50 -11.45 8.11
C ALA A 185 12.00 -11.71 7.92
N ALA A 186 11.28 -10.79 7.27
CA ALA A 186 9.87 -10.96 6.98
C ALA A 186 9.58 -12.14 6.03
N LEU A 187 10.42 -12.32 5.01
CA LEU A 187 10.32 -13.45 4.08
C LEU A 187 10.63 -14.78 4.79
N ALA A 188 11.66 -14.81 5.63
CA ALA A 188 12.04 -16.00 6.39
C ALA A 188 10.96 -16.41 7.40
N LYS A 189 10.28 -15.44 8.03
CA LYS A 189 9.19 -15.69 8.99
C LYS A 189 7.93 -16.28 8.35
N PHE A 190 7.67 -15.93 7.09
CA PHE A 190 6.50 -16.38 6.34
C PHE A 190 6.94 -17.00 4.99
N PRO A 191 7.59 -18.18 5.01
CA PRO A 191 8.13 -18.83 3.82
C PRO A 191 7.03 -19.26 2.87
#